data_AF-A0A2M6YZ90-F1
#
_entry.id   AF-A0A2M6YZ90-F1
#
_cell.length_a   1.000
_cell.length_b   1.000
_cell.length_c   1.000
_cell.angle_alpha   90.00
_cell.angle_beta   90.00
_cell.angle_gamma   90.00
#
_symmetry.space_group_name_H-M   'P 1'
#
loop_
_entity.id
_entity.type
_entity.pdbx_description
1 polymer ?
#
loop_
_entity_poly.entity_id
_entity_poly.type
_entity_poly.pdbx_seq_one_letter_code
_entity_poly.pdbx_strand_id
1 'polypeptide(L)'
;MKRPNMIFGIVLVAVMTLLAGCSTLDNPVGVPANPAVGTGSVSPTPTLIFLPRSGGGPLSKDITVSKFITALSGGLLKVHGEYLDEGRAVTVRTDMSLRIAPQSISESGWFSIALDDEMLAADFGPGGTAFRTPALLDMTTTGLDLSAVPEGANVHLYWYDPATASWEPMSANITVSRSRGKIVCEDGEIPHFSRYGFGF
;
A
#
# COMPACT_ATOMS: atom_id res chain seq x y z
N MET A 1 -50.54 30.01 20.21
CA MET A 1 -49.89 30.33 21.51
C MET A 1 -48.43 30.67 21.26
N LYS A 2 -47.93 31.68 21.97
CA LYS A 2 -46.69 32.43 21.76
C LYS A 2 -45.42 31.57 21.82
N ARG A 3 -44.49 31.79 20.88
CA ARG A 3 -43.06 31.47 21.01
C ARG A 3 -42.39 32.51 21.92
N PRO A 4 -41.38 32.12 22.72
CA PRO A 4 -40.36 33.08 23.15
C PRO A 4 -39.00 32.74 22.52
N ASN A 5 -38.46 33.76 21.86
CA ASN A 5 -37.05 33.93 21.53
C ASN A 5 -36.22 34.03 22.82
N MET A 6 -34.99 33.52 22.87
CA MET A 6 -33.96 34.19 23.66
C MET A 6 -32.50 33.82 23.29
N ILE A 7 -31.87 34.81 22.64
CA ILE A 7 -30.55 35.39 22.91
C ILE A 7 -29.27 34.62 22.52
N PHE A 8 -28.65 35.21 21.49
CA PHE A 8 -27.25 35.25 21.09
C PHE A 8 -26.29 35.54 22.24
N GLY A 9 -25.20 34.79 22.32
CA GLY A 9 -24.03 35.12 23.15
C GLY A 9 -22.75 34.68 22.48
N ILE A 10 -22.21 35.52 21.59
CA ILE A 10 -20.86 35.36 21.03
C ILE A 10 -19.89 35.97 22.04
N VAL A 11 -19.07 35.11 22.67
CA VAL A 11 -17.93 35.56 23.49
C VAL A 11 -16.69 35.51 22.60
N LEU A 12 -16.29 36.67 22.11
CA LEU A 12 -15.05 36.91 21.39
C LEU A 12 -13.95 37.22 22.42
N VAL A 13 -13.12 36.24 22.77
CA VAL A 13 -11.91 36.48 23.59
C VAL A 13 -10.74 36.63 22.64
N ALA A 14 -10.34 37.88 22.42
CA ALA A 14 -9.07 38.23 21.83
C ALA A 14 -7.97 38.11 22.90
N VAL A 15 -7.03 37.18 22.73
CA VAL A 15 -5.78 37.16 23.50
C VAL A 15 -4.66 37.65 22.60
N MET A 16 -4.16 38.83 22.95
CA MET A 16 -2.98 39.47 22.38
C MET A 16 -1.71 38.64 22.61
N THR A 17 -0.94 38.53 21.53
CA THR A 17 0.52 38.49 21.41
C THR A 17 1.37 38.63 22.68
N LEU A 18 2.24 37.64 22.92
CA LEU A 18 3.53 37.84 23.58
C LEU A 18 4.65 37.55 22.56
N LEU A 19 5.40 38.61 22.28
CA LEU A 19 6.68 38.60 21.58
C LEU A 19 7.81 38.27 22.57
N ALA A 20 8.87 37.68 22.00
CA ALA A 20 10.25 37.62 22.51
C ALA A 20 10.57 36.62 23.63
N GLY A 21 11.37 35.61 23.26
CA GLY A 21 12.01 34.67 24.19
C GLY A 21 13.01 33.73 23.50
N CYS A 22 13.88 34.24 22.62
CA CYS A 22 15.10 33.50 22.27
C CYS A 22 16.14 33.74 23.37
N SER A 23 16.22 32.86 24.35
CA SER A 23 17.39 32.80 25.24
C SER A 23 18.44 31.90 24.59
N THR A 24 19.49 32.50 24.02
CA THR A 24 20.75 31.80 23.79
C THR A 24 21.41 31.53 25.13
N LEU A 25 21.54 30.25 25.47
CA LEU A 25 22.34 29.77 26.59
C LEU A 25 23.74 29.47 26.04
N ASP A 26 24.66 30.43 26.20
CA ASP A 26 26.10 30.18 26.06
C ASP A 26 26.61 29.49 27.34
N ASN A 27 27.04 28.25 27.22
CA ASN A 27 27.85 27.58 28.25
C ASN A 27 29.28 27.38 27.71
N PRO A 28 30.33 27.80 28.44
CA PRO A 28 31.69 27.67 27.96
C PRO A 28 32.27 26.28 28.26
N VAL A 29 32.80 25.66 27.19
CA VAL A 29 33.90 24.69 27.12
C VAL A 29 33.84 23.45 28.03
N GLY A 30 33.50 22.33 27.39
CA GLY A 30 33.89 20.97 27.78
C GLY A 30 33.51 20.01 26.66
N VAL A 31 34.46 19.61 25.82
CA VAL A 31 34.23 18.62 24.76
C VAL A 31 34.02 17.24 25.41
N PRO A 32 32.92 16.55 25.08
CA PRO A 32 33.07 15.17 24.63
C PRO A 32 32.30 14.91 23.32
N ALA A 33 32.93 14.08 22.49
CA ALA A 33 32.43 13.35 21.33
C ALA A 33 31.06 13.77 20.75
N ASN A 34 31.13 14.32 19.54
CA ASN A 34 30.03 14.42 18.58
C ASN A 34 29.28 13.07 18.51
N PRO A 35 28.01 12.95 18.93
CA PRO A 35 27.18 11.88 18.40
C PRO A 35 27.02 12.20 16.93
N ALA A 36 27.49 11.30 16.08
CA ALA A 36 27.21 11.34 14.66
C ALA A 36 25.73 11.68 14.48
N VAL A 37 25.47 12.76 13.74
CA VAL A 37 24.18 13.03 13.13
C VAL A 37 23.78 11.72 12.47
N GLY A 38 22.85 11.01 13.10
CA GLY A 38 22.21 9.87 12.47
C GLY A 38 21.56 10.46 11.23
N THR A 39 22.17 10.21 10.08
CA THR A 39 21.49 10.35 8.80
C THR A 39 20.24 9.51 8.95
N GLY A 40 19.10 10.16 9.20
CA GLY A 40 17.81 9.53 9.00
C GLY A 40 17.91 8.95 7.60
N SER A 41 17.96 7.62 7.51
CA SER A 41 17.93 6.92 6.26
C SER A 41 16.61 7.31 5.63
N VAL A 42 16.63 8.27 4.71
CA VAL A 42 15.52 8.50 3.80
C VAL A 42 15.38 7.17 3.09
N SER A 43 14.37 6.38 3.49
CA SER A 43 14.04 5.16 2.78
C SER A 43 13.74 5.59 1.35
N PRO A 44 14.52 5.14 0.34
CA PRO A 44 14.30 5.59 -1.01
C PRO A 44 12.87 5.23 -1.42
N THR A 45 12.15 6.19 -2.00
CA THR A 45 10.83 5.93 -2.58
C THR A 45 10.99 4.86 -3.65
N PRO A 46 10.26 3.72 -3.56
CA PRO A 46 10.44 2.63 -4.50
C PRO A 46 9.98 3.05 -5.90
N THR A 47 10.63 2.49 -6.91
CA THR A 47 10.14 2.54 -8.29
C THR A 47 9.15 1.40 -8.49
N LEU A 48 7.86 1.73 -8.60
CA LEU A 48 6.82 0.72 -8.82
C LEU A 48 6.90 0.12 -10.22
N ILE A 49 6.50 -1.14 -10.32
CA ILE A 49 6.46 -1.88 -11.58
C ILE A 49 5.16 -1.54 -12.28
N PHE A 50 5.28 -0.92 -13.45
CA PHE A 50 4.13 -0.57 -14.29
C PHE A 50 3.68 -1.75 -15.14
N LEU A 51 2.38 -1.82 -15.37
CA LEU A 51 1.78 -2.70 -16.34
C LEU A 51 1.99 -2.14 -17.76
N PRO A 52 2.31 -3.00 -18.74
CA PRO A 52 2.43 -2.55 -20.13
C PRO A 52 1.06 -2.13 -20.70
N ARG A 53 1.09 -1.27 -21.73
CA ARG A 53 -0.13 -0.71 -22.33
C ARG A 53 -0.97 -1.79 -23.03
N SER A 54 -2.26 -1.87 -22.70
CA SER A 54 -3.27 -2.48 -23.55
C SER A 54 -3.74 -1.46 -24.60
N GLY A 55 -3.68 -1.79 -25.89
CA GLY A 55 -4.05 -0.84 -26.95
C GLY A 55 -5.56 -0.68 -27.19
N GLY A 56 -6.39 -1.28 -26.33
CA GLY A 56 -7.81 -0.99 -26.13
C GLY A 56 -8.15 -0.13 -24.91
N GLY A 57 -7.15 0.49 -24.26
CA GLY A 57 -7.29 1.16 -22.95
C GLY A 57 -6.87 0.23 -21.80
N PRO A 58 -6.38 0.77 -20.66
CA PRO A 58 -5.88 0.00 -19.50
C PRO A 58 -6.96 -1.00 -19.07
N LEU A 59 -6.63 -2.11 -18.37
CA LEU A 59 -7.60 -3.10 -17.85
C LEU A 59 -8.99 -2.46 -17.67
N SER A 60 -9.91 -2.59 -18.64
CA SER A 60 -10.97 -1.56 -18.78
C SER A 60 -12.01 -1.59 -17.63
N LYS A 61 -11.78 -2.45 -16.64
CA LYS A 61 -12.41 -2.49 -15.33
C LYS A 61 -11.38 -3.05 -14.36
N ASP A 62 -11.22 -2.42 -13.20
CA ASP A 62 -10.65 -3.05 -12.01
C ASP A 62 -11.26 -4.46 -11.89
N ILE A 63 -10.45 -5.49 -12.08
CA ILE A 63 -10.95 -6.86 -11.97
C ILE A 63 -11.18 -7.09 -10.48
N THR A 64 -12.43 -6.94 -10.07
CA THR A 64 -12.83 -7.00 -8.68
C THR A 64 -13.53 -8.32 -8.40
N VAL A 65 -13.03 -9.07 -7.41
CA VAL A 65 -13.70 -10.25 -6.86
C VAL A 65 -14.07 -9.96 -5.42
N SER A 66 -15.29 -10.34 -5.01
CA SER A 66 -15.74 -10.22 -3.63
C SER A 66 -16.23 -11.55 -3.07
N LYS A 67 -16.02 -11.79 -1.78
CA LYS A 67 -16.44 -13.01 -1.10
C LYS A 67 -16.79 -12.74 0.36
N PHE A 68 -17.86 -13.37 0.84
CA PHE A 68 -18.17 -13.38 2.27
C PHE A 68 -17.23 -14.35 3.01
N ILE A 69 -16.56 -13.85 4.04
CA ILE A 69 -15.63 -14.63 4.87
C ILE A 69 -16.04 -14.48 6.32
N THR A 70 -16.02 -15.60 7.05
CA THR A 70 -16.34 -15.59 8.48
C THR A 70 -15.08 -15.46 9.32
N ALA A 71 -15.19 -14.72 10.43
CA ALA A 71 -14.12 -14.61 11.40
C ALA A 71 -13.72 -15.98 11.98
N LEU A 72 -14.68 -16.90 12.11
CA LEU A 72 -14.42 -18.23 12.66
C LEU A 72 -13.61 -19.12 11.70
N SER A 73 -13.94 -19.11 10.41
CA SER A 73 -13.36 -20.03 9.43
C SER A 73 -12.18 -19.45 8.65
N GLY A 74 -12.03 -18.13 8.59
CA GLY A 74 -11.19 -17.49 7.59
C GLY A 74 -11.68 -17.81 6.17
N GLY A 75 -10.84 -17.57 5.17
CA GLY A 75 -11.23 -17.75 3.78
C GLY A 75 -10.10 -17.53 2.78
N LEU A 76 -10.46 -17.72 1.50
CA LEU A 76 -9.57 -17.56 0.37
C LEU A 76 -10.29 -16.73 -0.69
N LEU A 77 -9.71 -15.58 -1.04
CA LEU A 77 -10.08 -14.80 -2.22
C LEU A 77 -9.11 -15.14 -3.34
N LYS A 78 -9.62 -15.21 -4.57
CA LYS A 78 -8.84 -15.44 -5.79
C LYS A 78 -9.31 -14.48 -6.86
N VAL A 79 -8.37 -13.89 -7.58
CA VAL A 79 -8.65 -13.07 -8.75
C VAL A 79 -7.69 -13.47 -9.87
N HIS A 80 -8.21 -13.47 -11.08
CA HIS A 80 -7.47 -13.74 -12.31
C HIS A 80 -7.70 -12.57 -13.26
N GLY A 81 -6.62 -11.99 -13.76
CA GLY A 81 -6.65 -10.95 -14.79
C GLY A 81 -5.82 -11.34 -16.00
N GLU A 82 -6.32 -11.03 -17.18
CA GLU A 82 -5.63 -11.27 -18.45
C GLU A 82 -5.97 -10.17 -19.45
N TYR A 83 -4.96 -9.66 -20.15
CA TYR A 83 -5.12 -8.73 -21.25
C TYR A 83 -3.98 -8.83 -22.26
N LEU A 84 -4.19 -8.30 -23.47
CA LEU A 84 -3.16 -8.21 -24.51
C LEU A 84 -2.43 -6.87 -24.42
N ASP A 85 -1.10 -6.91 -24.27
CA ASP A 85 -0.24 -5.78 -24.58
C ASP A 85 -0.11 -5.67 -26.10
N GLU A 86 -0.74 -4.66 -26.69
CA GLU A 86 -0.77 -4.46 -28.14
C GLU A 86 0.57 -3.97 -28.69
N GLY A 87 1.40 -3.31 -27.88
CA GLY A 87 2.70 -2.82 -28.31
C GLY A 87 3.70 -3.96 -28.53
N ARG A 88 3.60 -5.02 -27.72
CA ARG A 88 4.47 -6.21 -27.82
C ARG A 88 3.78 -7.45 -28.39
N ALA A 89 2.47 -7.42 -28.59
CA ALA A 89 1.64 -8.59 -28.92
C ALA A 89 1.84 -9.76 -27.92
N VAL A 90 1.98 -9.42 -26.63
CA VAL A 90 2.19 -10.38 -25.53
C VAL A 90 0.99 -10.32 -24.59
N THR A 91 0.50 -11.48 -24.18
CA THR A 91 -0.54 -11.54 -23.16
C THR A 91 0.04 -11.38 -21.76
N VAL A 92 -0.46 -10.40 -21.01
CA VAL A 92 -0.20 -10.26 -19.59
C VAL A 92 -1.24 -11.03 -18.81
N ARG A 93 -0.79 -11.85 -17.85
CA ARG A 93 -1.67 -12.63 -16.97
C ARG A 93 -1.25 -12.48 -15.53
N THR A 94 -2.22 -12.27 -14.65
CA THR A 94 -2.05 -12.14 -13.20
C THR A 94 -3.00 -13.10 -12.50
N ASP A 95 -2.44 -14.05 -11.77
CA ASP A 95 -3.18 -14.90 -10.83
C ASP A 95 -2.81 -14.47 -9.41
N MET A 96 -3.79 -14.08 -8.61
CA MET A 96 -3.59 -13.61 -7.25
C MET A 96 -4.55 -14.30 -6.29
N SER A 97 -4.05 -14.65 -5.10
CA SER A 97 -4.88 -15.16 -4.03
C SER A 97 -4.49 -14.60 -2.68
N LEU A 98 -5.50 -14.29 -1.86
CA LEU A 98 -5.32 -13.84 -0.49
C LEU A 98 -5.94 -14.86 0.46
N ARG A 99 -5.10 -15.45 1.30
CA ARG A 99 -5.49 -16.43 2.31
C ARG A 99 -5.60 -15.76 3.67
N ILE A 100 -6.80 -15.79 4.22
CA ILE A 100 -7.16 -15.22 5.53
C ILE A 100 -7.33 -16.39 6.50
N ALA A 101 -6.50 -16.47 7.52
CA ALA A 101 -6.56 -17.55 8.50
C ALA A 101 -7.81 -17.46 9.39
N PRO A 102 -8.32 -18.59 9.95
CA PRO A 102 -9.30 -18.57 11.04
C PRO A 102 -8.91 -17.59 12.14
N GLN A 103 -9.88 -16.85 12.66
CA GLN A 103 -9.73 -15.90 13.77
C GLN A 103 -8.76 -14.72 13.52
N SER A 104 -8.27 -14.55 12.28
CA SER A 104 -7.40 -13.41 11.94
C SER A 104 -8.17 -12.09 11.83
N ILE A 105 -9.45 -12.12 11.47
CA ILE A 105 -10.34 -10.93 11.44
C ILE A 105 -11.26 -10.93 12.65
N SER A 106 -11.66 -9.74 13.10
CA SER A 106 -12.59 -9.57 14.24
C SER A 106 -14.05 -9.84 13.85
N GLU A 107 -14.43 -9.55 12.61
CA GLU A 107 -15.81 -9.57 12.14
C GLU A 107 -15.94 -10.30 10.81
N SER A 108 -17.06 -10.98 10.62
CA SER A 108 -17.39 -11.62 9.34
C SER A 108 -17.93 -10.58 8.37
N GLY A 109 -17.59 -10.67 7.10
CA GLY A 109 -17.96 -9.64 6.14
C GLY A 109 -17.70 -9.99 4.70
N TRP A 110 -18.10 -9.09 3.80
CA TRP A 110 -17.74 -9.12 2.40
C TRP A 110 -16.38 -8.46 2.22
N PHE A 111 -15.46 -9.20 1.61
CA PHE A 111 -14.10 -8.73 1.33
C PHE A 111 -13.81 -8.80 -0.15
N SER A 112 -12.92 -7.95 -0.64
CA SER A 112 -12.62 -7.83 -2.07
C SER A 112 -11.13 -7.72 -2.37
N ILE A 113 -10.76 -8.15 -3.58
CA ILE A 113 -9.50 -7.83 -4.25
C ILE A 113 -9.87 -7.12 -5.55
N ALA A 114 -9.25 -5.98 -5.83
CA ALA A 114 -9.30 -5.28 -7.11
C ALA A 114 -7.87 -5.16 -7.67
N LEU A 115 -7.63 -5.69 -8.86
CA LEU A 115 -6.34 -5.51 -9.55
C LEU A 115 -6.27 -4.13 -10.20
N ASP A 116 -5.15 -3.45 -10.01
CA ASP A 116 -4.88 -2.14 -10.61
C ASP A 116 -4.62 -2.24 -12.11
N ASP A 117 -4.94 -1.18 -12.85
CA ASP A 117 -4.89 -1.13 -14.31
C ASP A 117 -3.63 -0.48 -14.89
N GLU A 118 -2.83 0.19 -14.05
CA GLU A 118 -1.62 0.91 -14.44
C GLU A 118 -0.35 0.30 -13.84
N MET A 119 -0.43 -0.20 -12.62
CA MET A 119 0.69 -0.71 -11.83
C MET A 119 0.46 -2.16 -11.46
N LEU A 120 1.53 -2.91 -11.21
CA LEU A 120 1.43 -4.22 -10.60
C LEU A 120 1.08 -4.04 -9.12
N ALA A 121 -0.19 -3.77 -8.87
CA ALA A 121 -0.75 -3.44 -7.57
C ALA A 121 -2.17 -4.01 -7.44
N ALA A 122 -2.64 -4.09 -6.20
CA ALA A 122 -4.01 -4.48 -5.89
C ALA A 122 -4.53 -3.73 -4.66
N ASP A 123 -5.83 -3.42 -4.70
CA ASP A 123 -6.60 -2.83 -3.62
C ASP A 123 -7.42 -3.91 -2.92
N PHE A 124 -7.30 -3.98 -1.60
CA PHE A 124 -8.06 -4.92 -0.78
C PHE A 124 -9.11 -4.19 0.06
N GLY A 125 -10.33 -4.73 0.10
CA GLY A 125 -11.49 -4.09 0.71
C GLY A 125 -12.19 -4.97 1.76
N PRO A 126 -12.87 -4.37 2.75
CA PRO A 126 -12.96 -2.93 2.99
C PRO A 126 -11.71 -2.40 3.73
N GLY A 127 -11.27 -1.20 3.34
CA GLY A 127 -10.09 -0.56 3.90
C GLY A 127 -10.15 -0.40 5.42
N GLY A 128 -8.99 -0.51 6.08
CA GLY A 128 -8.87 -0.37 7.54
C GLY A 128 -9.20 -1.64 8.35
N THR A 129 -9.54 -2.75 7.69
CA THR A 129 -9.66 -4.05 8.36
C THR A 129 -8.28 -4.56 8.73
N ALA A 130 -7.93 -4.55 10.02
CA ALA A 130 -6.67 -5.09 10.51
C ALA A 130 -6.78 -6.59 10.84
N PHE A 131 -5.71 -7.34 10.54
CA PHE A 131 -5.62 -8.75 10.87
C PHE A 131 -4.80 -8.98 12.14
N ARG A 132 -5.28 -9.86 13.03
CA ARG A 132 -4.52 -10.36 14.19
C ARG A 132 -3.33 -11.22 13.79
N THR A 133 -3.49 -11.93 12.67
CA THR A 133 -2.44 -12.69 11.98
C THR A 133 -2.48 -12.25 10.52
N PRO A 134 -1.38 -11.72 9.95
CA PRO A 134 -1.38 -11.24 8.57
C PRO A 134 -2.00 -12.24 7.60
N ALA A 135 -2.80 -11.73 6.66
CA ALA A 135 -3.23 -12.54 5.53
C ALA A 135 -2.04 -12.78 4.61
N LEU A 136 -2.06 -13.90 3.88
CA LEU A 136 -0.94 -14.29 3.03
C LEU A 136 -1.33 -14.16 1.55
N LEU A 137 -0.53 -13.38 0.83
CA LEU A 137 -0.68 -13.04 -0.57
C LEU A 137 0.24 -13.93 -1.42
N ASP A 138 -0.38 -14.70 -2.30
CA ASP A 138 0.32 -15.38 -3.39
C ASP A 138 -0.05 -14.69 -4.70
N MET A 139 0.94 -14.40 -5.55
CA MET A 139 0.72 -13.81 -6.86
C MET A 139 1.70 -14.38 -7.88
N THR A 140 1.20 -14.70 -9.07
CA THR A 140 2.04 -14.91 -10.25
C THR A 140 1.59 -13.99 -11.36
N THR A 141 2.52 -13.19 -11.88
CA THR A 141 2.28 -12.36 -13.06
C THR A 141 3.26 -12.71 -14.17
N THR A 142 2.77 -12.82 -15.40
CA THR A 142 3.56 -13.14 -16.60
C THR A 142 3.29 -12.15 -17.72
N GLY A 143 4.19 -12.09 -18.71
CA GLY A 143 4.07 -11.19 -19.85
C GLY A 143 4.46 -9.74 -19.56
N LEU A 144 5.04 -9.45 -18.39
CA LEU A 144 5.49 -8.10 -18.02
C LEU A 144 6.63 -7.60 -18.92
N ASP A 145 6.73 -6.29 -19.06
CA ASP A 145 7.96 -5.63 -19.51
C ASP A 145 8.78 -5.23 -18.28
N LEU A 146 9.90 -5.93 -18.07
CA LEU A 146 10.82 -5.72 -16.94
C LEU A 146 12.15 -5.10 -17.40
N SER A 147 12.15 -4.40 -18.54
CA SER A 147 13.32 -3.70 -19.07
C SER A 147 13.79 -2.58 -18.13
N ALA A 148 12.85 -1.90 -17.46
CA ALA A 148 13.13 -0.82 -16.50
C ALA A 148 13.67 -1.30 -15.14
N VAL A 149 13.49 -2.58 -14.78
CA VAL A 149 14.03 -3.16 -13.54
C VAL A 149 15.53 -3.39 -13.71
N PRO A 150 16.43 -2.79 -12.92
CA PRO A 150 17.87 -3.01 -13.06
C PRO A 150 18.27 -4.48 -12.88
N GLU A 151 19.41 -4.88 -13.46
CA GLU A 151 19.95 -6.22 -13.22
C GLU A 151 20.39 -6.37 -11.77
N GLY A 152 19.97 -7.46 -11.12
CA GLY A 152 20.22 -7.69 -9.70
C GLY A 152 19.38 -6.84 -8.74
N ALA A 153 18.42 -6.05 -9.23
CA ALA A 153 17.50 -5.32 -8.35
C ALA A 153 16.62 -6.30 -7.56
N ASN A 154 16.42 -6.00 -6.28
CA ASN A 154 15.50 -6.73 -5.42
C ASN A 154 14.10 -6.13 -5.59
N VAL A 155 13.15 -6.93 -6.05
CA VAL A 155 11.74 -6.52 -6.08
C VAL A 155 11.11 -6.86 -4.73
N HIS A 156 10.38 -5.91 -4.18
CA HIS A 156 9.69 -6.01 -2.90
C HIS A 156 8.19 -5.79 -3.06
N LEU A 157 7.42 -6.33 -2.11
CA LEU A 157 6.03 -5.97 -1.88
C LEU A 157 6.00 -4.72 -1.02
N TYR A 158 5.14 -3.76 -1.36
CA TYR A 158 4.96 -2.53 -0.60
C TYR A 158 3.50 -2.30 -0.27
N TRP A 159 3.25 -1.72 0.90
CA TRP A 159 1.98 -1.14 1.31
C TRP A 159 2.00 0.37 1.04
N TYR A 160 0.92 0.94 0.49
CA TYR A 160 0.78 2.39 0.39
C TYR A 160 0.14 2.96 1.66
N ASP A 161 0.88 3.79 2.39
CA ASP A 161 0.37 4.55 3.53
C ASP A 161 -0.21 5.90 3.06
N PRO A 162 -1.54 6.08 3.07
CA PRO A 162 -2.16 7.33 2.65
C PRO A 162 -1.91 8.49 3.63
N ALA A 163 -1.53 8.22 4.89
CA ALA A 163 -1.26 9.28 5.87
C ALA A 163 0.05 10.01 5.56
N THR A 164 1.07 9.28 5.09
CA THR A 164 2.38 9.82 4.72
C THR A 164 2.58 9.93 3.20
N ALA A 165 1.63 9.43 2.41
CA ALA A 165 1.73 9.29 0.95
C ALA A 165 3.01 8.55 0.53
N SER A 166 3.35 7.49 1.26
CA SER A 166 4.60 6.74 1.09
C SER A 166 4.36 5.24 0.93
N TRP A 167 5.35 4.53 0.41
CA TRP A 167 5.32 3.09 0.23
C TRP A 167 6.23 2.41 1.24
N GLU A 168 5.67 1.52 2.05
CA GLU A 168 6.37 0.80 3.10
C GLU A 168 6.61 -0.65 2.71
N PRO A 169 7.83 -1.19 2.87
CA PRO A 169 8.15 -2.55 2.46
C PRO A 169 7.46 -3.58 3.36
N MET A 170 6.86 -4.60 2.75
CA MET A 170 6.23 -5.74 3.42
C MET A 170 7.11 -6.99 3.28
N SER A 171 6.96 -7.91 4.23
CA SER A 171 7.60 -9.22 4.18
C SER A 171 6.98 -10.06 3.07
N ALA A 172 7.80 -10.61 2.17
CA ALA A 172 7.35 -11.51 1.10
C ALA A 172 8.55 -12.27 0.51
N ASN A 173 8.29 -13.46 -0.04
CA ASN A 173 9.27 -14.16 -0.89
C ASN A 173 8.98 -13.84 -2.35
N ILE A 174 9.84 -13.05 -3.00
CA ILE A 174 9.63 -12.61 -4.38
C ILE A 174 10.73 -13.14 -5.29
N THR A 175 10.33 -13.75 -6.40
CA THR A 175 11.22 -14.18 -7.48
C THR A 175 10.89 -13.45 -8.78
N VAL A 176 11.94 -13.01 -9.48
CA VAL A 176 11.82 -12.25 -10.72
C VAL A 176 12.56 -12.97 -11.83
N SER A 177 11.88 -13.22 -12.94
CA SER A 177 12.46 -13.73 -14.18
C SER A 177 12.28 -12.69 -15.28
N ARG A 178 13.27 -11.79 -15.40
CA ARG A 178 13.27 -10.68 -16.37
C ARG A 178 13.11 -11.16 -17.81
N SER A 179 13.87 -12.19 -18.19
CA SER A 179 13.82 -12.78 -19.54
C SER A 179 12.48 -13.42 -19.90
N ARG A 180 11.68 -13.79 -18.89
CA ARG A 180 10.33 -14.37 -19.07
C ARG A 180 9.21 -13.38 -18.77
N GLY A 181 9.53 -12.13 -18.43
CA GLY A 181 8.54 -11.14 -17.99
C GLY A 181 7.68 -11.64 -16.84
N LYS A 182 8.28 -12.33 -15.86
CA LYS A 182 7.56 -13.03 -14.79
C LYS A 182 7.97 -12.55 -13.40
N ILE A 183 6.98 -12.34 -12.54
CA ILE A 183 7.14 -12.12 -11.10
C ILE A 183 6.29 -13.15 -10.36
N VAL A 184 6.84 -13.73 -9.30
CA VAL A 184 6.11 -14.58 -8.34
C VAL A 184 6.33 -14.01 -6.95
N CYS A 185 5.24 -13.84 -6.22
CA CYS A 185 5.19 -13.53 -4.80
C CYS A 185 4.60 -14.75 -4.08
N GLU A 186 5.30 -15.24 -3.06
CA GLU A 186 4.85 -16.33 -2.20
C GLU A 186 4.81 -15.85 -0.75
N ASP A 187 3.69 -16.12 -0.08
CA ASP A 187 3.44 -15.79 1.32
C ASP A 187 3.74 -14.30 1.68
N GLY A 188 3.33 -13.37 0.82
CA GLY A 188 3.42 -11.93 1.12
C GLY A 188 2.50 -11.55 2.28
N GLU A 189 3.03 -10.87 3.30
CA GLU A 189 2.30 -10.52 4.51
C GLU A 189 1.44 -9.27 4.31
N ILE A 190 0.13 -9.42 4.52
CA ILE A 190 -0.87 -8.37 4.43
C ILE A 190 -1.45 -8.12 5.84
N PRO A 191 -0.94 -7.13 6.60
CA PRO A 191 -1.37 -6.86 7.98
C PRO A 191 -2.76 -6.22 8.07
N HIS A 192 -3.23 -5.57 7.01
CA HIS A 192 -4.56 -4.97 6.94
C HIS A 192 -5.01 -4.78 5.49
N PHE A 193 -6.30 -4.56 5.28
CA PHE A 193 -6.81 -4.19 3.95
C PHE A 193 -6.44 -2.75 3.58
N SER A 194 -5.73 -2.62 2.46
CA SER A 194 -5.23 -1.38 1.87
C SER A 194 -4.82 -1.66 0.41
N ARG A 195 -4.13 -0.70 -0.21
CA ARG A 195 -3.42 -0.86 -1.47
C ARG A 195 -2.02 -1.42 -1.26
N TYR A 196 -1.64 -2.40 -2.08
CA TYR A 196 -0.31 -3.01 -2.11
C TYR A 196 0.22 -3.10 -3.53
N GLY A 197 1.52 -2.93 -3.71
CA GLY A 197 2.17 -2.90 -5.02
C GLY A 197 3.57 -3.50 -5.02
N PHE A 198 4.09 -3.80 -6.20
CA PHE A 198 5.44 -4.35 -6.37
C PHE A 198 6.39 -3.29 -6.94
N GLY A 199 7.59 -3.19 -6.37
CA GLY A 199 8.58 -2.17 -6.76
C GLY A 199 10.01 -2.57 -6.42
N PHE A 200 10.98 -1.72 -6.78
CA PHE A 200 12.42 -1.90 -6.54
C PHE A 200 13.14 -0.57 -6.27
#